data_AF-A0A8C1L8N8-F1
#
_entry.id   AF-A0A8C1L8N8-F1
#
_cell.length_a   1.000
_cell.length_b   1.000
_cell.length_c   1.000
_cell.angle_alpha   90.00
_cell.angle_beta   90.00
_cell.angle_gamma   90.00
#
_symmetry.space_group_name_H-M   'P 1'
#
loop_
_entity.id
_entity.type
_entity.pdbx_description
1 polymer ?
#
loop_
_entity_poly.entity_id
_entity_poly.type
_entity_poly.pdbx_seq_one_letter_code
_entity_poly.pdbx_strand_id
1 'polypeptide(L)'
;VSEIESEKQSRMTALLERLHGKHNSSRSWQETSKVVRQAMEKRGVINTAGHQLLLNCLETLQRALKVSSLPSMTDRLESIARQNMLGSHLSPSHTECYITSDMFYVEVHLDKAGKLVDVKVAHHGENPVSCPELIQHLRDKNFDEFSKHLKGLVNLYKLPGDNKLKTKMYLALQSLELDLTKMMHMFRIATNANTVETILHGSVGLLTARSGGHLVSLQCYVSPNDIFEEGTGDIDYYLLLYSVVPRTLGVSVSVTVEGTTLVYKLPIAPLITGSHPVDNKGTPSFSSVTNSNCVDLPACFFLKMNRLMPFSLSYIKKMGSTTGIPVLETVPTLSPLYDLIIKSQLHEEGEASPPALAQSMRFYTSLPGQQHCYFLNGDAPVQDGRSLQGAYVSKIPFRHPAQVPALLDIIRHQAAYNTLIGSCVKKTYIKEDTPGLLQFEVCPLTDSSFSVSFQHPVNESLVCVVMEVIDSRQVACKLYKGLSDALICTDDFITKVVQRCMSIPVTMRAIRRKAETIQADTPALSLIAETVEIMVKKNLPPTGSPGYMGMCTGPDGSNPVGLPGLNSGTNSAGKLISLYVFSVKWIKFYKTEINVTAKFLLIFWPLAYLGMQYDNGMSQWFPILVLENPQHCTF
;
A
#
# COMPACT_ATOMS: atom_id res chain seq x y z
N VAL A 1 45.47 -19.11 -5.98
CA VAL A 1 44.35 -20.01 -6.35
C VAL A 1 44.76 -21.48 -6.20
N SER A 2 45.94 -21.89 -6.66
CA SER A 2 46.44 -23.28 -6.56
C SER A 2 46.66 -23.82 -5.13
N GLU A 3 47.04 -22.99 -4.15
CA GLU A 3 47.24 -23.46 -2.76
C GLU A 3 45.93 -23.76 -2.03
N ILE A 4 44.87 -22.99 -2.27
CA ILE A 4 43.56 -23.17 -1.61
C ILE A 4 42.84 -24.41 -2.14
N GLU A 5 42.99 -24.71 -3.43
CA GLU A 5 42.48 -25.96 -4.03
C GLU A 5 43.24 -27.19 -3.53
N SER A 6 44.56 -27.10 -3.40
CA SER A 6 45.39 -28.17 -2.82
C SER A 6 44.98 -28.48 -1.38
N GLU A 7 44.72 -27.46 -0.57
CA GLU A 7 44.31 -27.63 0.83
C GLU A 7 42.90 -28.24 0.97
N LYS A 8 41.96 -27.84 0.10
CA LYS A 8 40.63 -28.47 0.03
C LYS A 8 40.70 -29.93 -0.41
N GLN A 9 41.53 -30.23 -1.40
CA GLN A 9 41.70 -31.60 -1.89
C GLN A 9 42.31 -32.49 -0.79
N SER A 10 43.34 -32.00 -0.10
CA SER A 10 43.97 -32.70 1.03
C SER A 10 43.00 -32.97 2.18
N ARG A 11 42.16 -31.99 2.55
CA ARG A 11 41.12 -32.16 3.57
C ARG A 11 40.07 -33.18 3.15
N MET A 12 39.68 -33.19 1.87
CA MET A 12 38.71 -34.16 1.34
C MET A 12 39.27 -35.58 1.37
N THR A 13 40.54 -35.77 0.99
CA THR A 13 41.20 -37.08 1.03
C THR A 13 41.35 -37.61 2.46
N ALA A 14 41.71 -36.76 3.42
CA ALA A 14 41.79 -37.14 4.83
C ALA A 14 40.42 -37.53 5.42
N LEU A 15 39.35 -36.89 4.94
CA LEU A 15 37.97 -37.19 5.35
C LEU A 15 37.50 -38.54 4.78
N LEU A 16 37.84 -38.81 3.52
CA LEU A 16 37.58 -40.10 2.86
C LEU A 16 38.36 -41.24 3.50
N GLU A 17 39.62 -41.04 3.90
CA GLU A 17 40.39 -42.03 4.65
C GLU A 17 39.79 -42.31 6.04
N ARG A 18 39.33 -41.28 6.77
CA ARG A 18 38.61 -41.50 8.05
C ARG A 18 37.28 -42.23 7.85
N LEU A 19 36.59 -42.00 6.75
CA LEU A 19 35.35 -42.70 6.42
C LEU A 19 35.61 -44.15 6.03
N HIS A 20 36.64 -44.43 5.23
CA HIS A 20 37.07 -45.79 4.90
C HIS A 20 37.57 -46.56 6.14
N GLY A 21 38.31 -45.91 7.04
CA GLY A 21 38.72 -46.49 8.33
C GLY A 21 37.53 -46.81 9.24
N LYS A 22 36.48 -45.97 9.24
CA LYS A 22 35.23 -46.23 9.97
C LYS A 22 34.38 -47.33 9.33
N HIS A 23 34.39 -47.44 8.01
CA HIS A 23 33.67 -48.48 7.28
C HIS A 23 34.33 -49.86 7.49
N ASN A 24 35.67 -49.93 7.44
CA ASN A 24 36.43 -51.17 7.67
C ASN A 24 36.42 -51.64 9.13
N SER A 25 36.03 -50.76 10.06
CA SER A 25 35.76 -51.10 11.46
C SER A 25 34.28 -51.34 11.74
N SER A 26 33.51 -51.72 10.71
CA SER A 26 32.08 -52.04 10.81
C SER A 26 31.82 -53.01 11.96
N ARG A 27 31.38 -52.44 13.08
CA ARG A 27 30.85 -53.20 14.20
C ARG A 27 29.59 -53.88 13.73
N SER A 28 29.35 -55.10 14.19
CA SER A 28 28.11 -55.80 13.87
C SER A 28 26.91 -54.92 14.28
N TRP A 29 25.81 -55.04 13.55
CA TRP A 29 24.57 -54.31 13.86
C TRP A 29 24.13 -54.51 15.32
N GLN A 30 24.40 -55.68 15.89
CA GLN A 30 24.10 -55.99 17.29
C GLN A 30 24.94 -55.17 18.27
N GLU A 31 26.24 -55.03 18.04
CA GLU A 31 27.13 -54.20 18.87
C GLU A 31 26.82 -52.72 18.72
N THR A 32 26.50 -52.27 17.51
CA THR A 32 26.05 -50.90 17.27
C THR A 32 24.75 -50.63 18.03
N SER A 33 23.79 -51.57 18.01
CA SER A 33 22.54 -51.44 18.78
C SER A 33 22.78 -51.42 20.30
N LYS A 34 23.74 -52.19 20.81
CA LYS A 34 24.10 -52.21 22.23
C LYS A 34 24.72 -50.88 22.67
N VAL A 35 25.63 -50.31 21.86
CA VAL A 35 26.24 -49.01 22.14
C VAL A 35 25.18 -47.90 22.11
N VAL A 36 24.25 -47.94 21.15
CA VAL A 36 23.13 -46.98 21.09
C VAL A 36 22.22 -47.12 22.32
N ARG A 37 21.84 -48.33 22.71
CA ARG A 37 21.03 -48.58 23.92
C ARG A 37 21.73 -48.11 25.19
N GLN A 38 23.01 -48.40 25.33
CA GLN A 38 23.82 -47.97 26.47
C GLN A 38 24.03 -46.44 26.51
N ALA A 39 24.09 -45.78 25.35
CA ALA A 39 24.12 -44.32 25.25
C ALA A 39 22.76 -43.65 25.48
N MET A 40 21.65 -44.38 25.28
CA MET A 40 20.30 -43.97 25.65
C MET A 40 20.06 -44.15 27.16
N GLU A 41 20.51 -45.25 27.76
CA GLU A 41 20.41 -45.52 29.21
C GLU A 41 21.28 -44.57 30.06
N LYS A 42 22.47 -44.18 29.59
CA LYS A 42 23.33 -43.22 30.30
C LYS A 42 22.84 -41.77 30.24
N ARG A 43 21.79 -41.46 29.47
CA ARG A 43 21.16 -40.13 29.43
C ARG A 43 19.99 -40.05 30.43
N GLY A 44 20.32 -40.19 31.72
CA GLY A 44 19.43 -39.78 32.82
C GLY A 44 19.21 -38.26 32.93
N VAL A 45 19.82 -37.48 32.03
CA VAL A 45 19.55 -36.04 31.86
C VAL A 45 18.99 -35.87 30.46
N ILE A 46 17.67 -35.69 30.39
CA ILE A 46 16.93 -35.40 29.16
C ILE A 46 17.55 -34.14 28.56
N ASN A 47 18.24 -34.26 27.43
CA ASN A 47 18.63 -33.10 26.62
C ASN A 47 17.32 -32.45 26.16
N THR A 48 16.89 -31.40 26.85
CA THR A 48 15.61 -30.71 26.66
C THR A 48 15.41 -30.30 25.20
N ALA A 49 16.47 -29.88 24.52
CA ALA A 49 16.45 -29.56 23.09
C ALA A 49 16.19 -30.79 22.20
N GLY A 50 16.79 -31.95 22.52
CA GLY A 50 16.60 -33.20 21.79
C GLY A 50 15.22 -33.81 22.02
N HIS A 51 14.68 -33.69 23.24
CA HIS A 51 13.31 -34.10 23.55
C HIS A 51 12.30 -33.20 22.82
N GLN A 52 12.53 -31.89 22.76
CA GLN A 52 11.70 -30.97 22.00
C GLN A 52 11.73 -31.25 20.49
N LEU A 53 12.91 -31.56 19.92
CA LEU A 53 13.04 -32.00 18.54
C LEU A 53 12.29 -33.30 18.26
N LEU A 54 12.36 -34.28 19.17
CA LEU A 54 11.62 -35.54 19.05
C LEU A 54 10.10 -35.31 19.12
N LEU A 55 9.64 -34.47 20.05
CA LEU A 55 8.24 -34.06 20.15
C LEU A 55 7.78 -33.37 18.85
N ASN A 56 8.57 -32.45 18.32
CA ASN A 56 8.25 -31.77 17.05
C ASN A 56 8.22 -32.76 15.86
N CYS A 57 9.13 -33.74 15.82
CA CYS A 57 9.14 -34.79 14.79
C CYS A 57 7.92 -35.72 14.91
N LEU A 58 7.57 -36.13 16.13
CA LEU A 58 6.37 -36.95 16.39
C LEU A 58 5.10 -36.18 16.03
N GLU A 59 5.03 -34.91 16.38
CA GLU A 59 3.92 -34.04 16.02
C GLU A 59 3.82 -33.86 14.50
N THR A 60 4.95 -33.71 13.79
CA THR A 60 5.00 -33.63 12.33
C THR A 60 4.55 -34.94 11.68
N LEU A 61 4.99 -36.08 12.20
CA LEU A 61 4.55 -37.40 11.75
C LEU A 61 3.05 -37.60 12.01
N GLN A 62 2.56 -37.23 13.19
CA GLN A 62 1.14 -37.28 13.53
C GLN A 62 0.31 -36.33 12.65
N ARG A 63 0.87 -35.17 12.25
CA ARG A 63 0.26 -34.27 11.26
C ARG A 63 0.11 -34.92 9.89
N ALA A 64 1.10 -35.70 9.46
CA ALA A 64 1.14 -36.38 8.16
C ALA A 64 0.32 -37.68 8.09
N LEU A 65 -0.08 -38.26 9.22
CA LEU A 65 -0.90 -39.48 9.25
C LEU A 65 -2.29 -39.20 8.68
N LYS A 66 -2.71 -40.02 7.70
CA LYS A 66 -4.06 -39.93 7.10
C LYS A 66 -5.12 -40.39 8.11
N VAL A 67 -5.89 -39.43 8.60
CA VAL A 67 -7.08 -39.71 9.40
C VAL A 67 -8.10 -40.45 8.55
N SER A 68 -8.37 -41.71 8.89
CA SER A 68 -9.23 -42.64 8.13
C SER A 68 -10.21 -43.43 9.01
N SER A 69 -10.15 -43.25 10.33
CA SER A 69 -11.01 -43.94 11.30
C SER A 69 -11.55 -42.96 12.34
N LEU A 70 -12.69 -43.31 12.97
CA LEU A 70 -13.30 -42.52 14.05
C LEU A 70 -12.32 -42.22 15.20
N PRO A 71 -11.58 -43.21 15.77
CA PRO A 71 -10.58 -42.94 16.80
C PRO A 71 -9.46 -42.01 16.35
N SER A 72 -8.97 -42.16 15.11
CA SER A 72 -7.94 -41.26 14.59
C SER A 72 -8.42 -39.82 14.43
N MET A 73 -9.71 -39.62 14.14
CA MET A 73 -10.32 -38.30 14.04
C MET A 73 -10.46 -37.67 15.43
N THR A 74 -10.95 -38.42 16.41
CA THR A 74 -11.11 -37.93 17.79
C THR A 74 -9.77 -37.61 18.43
N ASP A 75 -8.73 -38.45 18.26
CA ASP A 75 -7.38 -38.20 18.76
C ASP A 75 -6.78 -36.93 18.17
N ARG A 76 -7.05 -36.67 16.88
CA ARG A 76 -6.58 -35.47 16.20
C ARG A 76 -7.30 -34.22 16.71
N LEU A 77 -8.62 -34.29 16.91
CA LEU A 77 -9.39 -33.19 17.48
C LEU A 77 -8.97 -32.87 18.91
N GLU A 78 -8.76 -33.89 19.75
CA GLU A 78 -8.23 -33.74 21.10
C GLU A 78 -6.82 -33.13 21.09
N SER A 79 -5.93 -33.59 20.20
CA SER A 79 -4.60 -33.00 20.05
C SER A 79 -4.67 -31.50 19.70
N ILE A 80 -5.56 -31.11 18.77
CA ILE A 80 -5.73 -29.72 18.37
C ILE A 80 -6.34 -28.89 19.51
N ALA A 81 -7.32 -29.42 20.24
CA ALA A 81 -7.90 -28.77 21.41
C ALA A 81 -6.82 -28.50 22.46
N ARG A 82 -6.00 -29.52 22.77
CA ARG A 82 -4.89 -29.40 23.74
C ARG A 82 -3.83 -28.40 23.32
N GLN A 83 -3.46 -28.35 22.03
CA GLN A 83 -2.54 -27.33 21.49
C GLN A 83 -3.07 -25.90 21.69
N ASN A 84 -4.39 -25.73 21.66
CA ASN A 84 -5.05 -24.44 21.89
C ASN A 84 -5.45 -24.20 23.36
N MET A 85 -4.98 -25.06 24.29
CA MET A 85 -5.32 -25.02 25.72
C MET A 85 -6.82 -25.13 26.02
N LEU A 86 -7.54 -25.90 25.20
CA LEU A 86 -8.97 -26.19 25.37
C LEU A 86 -9.18 -27.58 25.96
N GLY A 87 -10.29 -27.76 26.68
CA GLY A 87 -10.73 -29.09 27.12
C GLY A 87 -11.37 -29.84 25.96
N SER A 88 -11.20 -31.16 25.91
CA SER A 88 -11.91 -32.02 24.96
C SER A 88 -12.54 -33.19 25.68
N HIS A 89 -13.79 -33.52 25.37
CA HIS A 89 -14.46 -34.71 25.86
C HIS A 89 -15.33 -35.36 24.79
N LEU A 90 -15.50 -36.67 24.89
CA LEU A 90 -16.33 -37.45 23.97
C LEU A 90 -17.66 -37.79 24.64
N SER A 91 -18.74 -37.74 23.86
CA SER A 91 -20.06 -38.20 24.27
C SER A 91 -20.04 -39.71 24.58
N PRO A 92 -20.91 -40.22 25.46
CA PRO A 92 -21.02 -41.66 25.74
C PRO A 92 -21.28 -42.53 24.50
N SER A 93 -21.84 -41.94 23.44
CA SER A 93 -22.07 -42.56 22.13
C SER A 93 -20.80 -42.66 21.27
N HIS A 94 -19.70 -42.02 21.66
CA HIS A 94 -18.45 -41.84 20.91
C HIS A 94 -18.59 -41.19 19.53
N THR A 95 -19.75 -40.61 19.21
CA THR A 95 -20.03 -39.95 17.92
C THR A 95 -19.91 -38.44 17.98
N GLU A 96 -19.78 -37.85 19.17
CA GLU A 96 -19.75 -36.39 19.35
C GLU A 96 -18.53 -36.01 20.17
N CYS A 97 -17.72 -35.10 19.64
CA CYS A 97 -16.55 -34.55 20.30
C CYS A 97 -16.82 -33.10 20.69
N TYR A 98 -16.74 -32.82 21.98
CA TYR A 98 -16.94 -31.50 22.55
C TYR A 98 -15.58 -30.87 22.87
N ILE A 99 -15.33 -29.69 22.31
CA ILE A 99 -14.17 -28.87 22.63
C ILE A 99 -14.67 -27.67 23.44
N THR A 100 -14.29 -27.59 24.71
CA THR A 100 -14.86 -26.65 25.68
C THR A 100 -13.86 -25.63 26.20
N SER A 101 -14.38 -24.42 26.44
CA SER A 101 -13.74 -23.30 27.13
C SER A 101 -14.66 -22.77 28.24
N ASP A 102 -14.25 -21.70 28.92
CA ASP A 102 -15.06 -20.98 29.92
C ASP A 102 -16.24 -20.22 29.29
N MET A 103 -16.02 -19.67 28.09
CA MET A 103 -16.97 -18.78 27.42
C MET A 103 -17.61 -19.35 26.14
N PHE A 104 -17.17 -20.51 25.66
CA PHE A 104 -17.74 -21.16 24.48
C PHE A 104 -17.47 -22.67 24.47
N TYR A 105 -18.20 -23.40 23.63
CA TYR A 105 -17.87 -24.77 23.28
C TYR A 105 -18.16 -25.04 21.79
N VAL A 106 -17.50 -26.06 21.25
CA VAL A 106 -17.64 -26.53 19.87
C VAL A 106 -18.04 -28.00 19.91
N GLU A 107 -19.12 -28.35 19.23
CA GLU A 107 -19.63 -29.71 19.09
C GLU A 107 -19.29 -30.24 17.69
N VAL A 108 -18.46 -31.28 17.61
CA VAL A 108 -18.11 -31.95 16.35
C VAL A 108 -18.87 -33.27 16.29
N HIS A 109 -19.88 -33.35 15.41
CA HIS A 109 -20.69 -34.54 15.20
C HIS A 109 -20.08 -35.41 14.10
N LEU A 110 -19.84 -36.67 14.43
CA LEU A 110 -19.25 -37.70 13.55
C LEU A 110 -20.24 -38.86 13.39
N ASP A 111 -20.24 -39.52 12.24
CA ASP A 111 -21.00 -40.75 12.05
C ASP A 111 -20.24 -41.98 12.60
N LYS A 112 -20.90 -43.15 12.63
CA LYS A 112 -20.28 -44.42 13.09
C LYS A 112 -19.11 -44.88 12.21
N ALA A 113 -18.93 -44.30 11.02
CA ALA A 113 -17.83 -44.56 10.11
C ALA A 113 -16.68 -43.53 10.26
N GLY A 114 -16.81 -42.54 11.16
CA GLY A 114 -15.81 -41.49 11.38
C GLY A 114 -15.87 -40.33 10.39
N LYS A 115 -16.94 -40.20 9.61
CA LYS A 115 -17.16 -39.04 8.72
C LYS A 115 -17.84 -37.91 9.48
N LEU A 116 -17.51 -36.68 9.08
CA LEU A 116 -18.07 -35.47 9.66
C LEU A 116 -19.53 -35.27 9.22
N VAL A 117 -20.41 -35.11 10.21
CA VAL A 117 -21.83 -34.79 10.00
C VAL A 117 -22.07 -33.30 10.13
N ASP A 118 -21.67 -32.70 11.25
CA ASP A 118 -21.91 -31.29 11.55
C ASP A 118 -20.87 -30.76 12.56
N VAL A 119 -20.67 -29.44 12.56
CA VAL A 119 -19.85 -28.73 13.54
C VAL A 119 -20.64 -27.54 14.06
N LYS A 120 -20.95 -27.52 15.34
CA LYS A 120 -21.71 -26.43 15.98
C LYS A 120 -20.83 -25.64 16.94
N VAL A 121 -21.03 -24.33 17.00
CA VAL A 121 -20.35 -23.45 17.94
C VAL A 121 -21.41 -22.80 18.82
N ALA A 122 -21.19 -22.84 20.13
CA ALA A 122 -22.07 -22.21 21.12
C ALA A 122 -21.26 -21.26 22.00
N HIS A 123 -21.68 -20.00 22.04
CA HIS A 123 -21.14 -19.01 22.97
C HIS A 123 -21.92 -19.06 24.29
N HIS A 124 -21.33 -18.55 25.36
CA HIS A 124 -21.95 -18.56 26.68
C HIS A 124 -23.34 -17.89 26.66
N GLY A 125 -24.38 -18.68 26.96
CA GLY A 125 -25.77 -18.21 26.98
C GLY A 125 -26.49 -18.22 25.63
N GLU A 126 -25.84 -18.69 24.56
CA GLU A 126 -26.42 -18.85 23.22
C GLU A 126 -26.64 -20.33 22.88
N ASN A 127 -27.55 -20.59 21.92
CA ASN A 127 -27.77 -21.93 21.39
C ASN A 127 -26.65 -22.31 20.40
N PRO A 128 -26.27 -23.61 20.30
CA PRO A 128 -25.32 -24.06 19.30
C PRO A 128 -25.79 -23.76 17.87
N VAL A 129 -24.92 -23.13 17.08
CA VAL A 129 -25.17 -22.82 15.67
C VAL A 129 -24.20 -23.58 14.78
N SER A 130 -24.71 -24.25 13.75
CA SER A 130 -23.88 -24.97 12.76
C SER A 130 -22.99 -23.98 11.98
N CYS A 131 -21.71 -24.31 11.86
CA CYS A 131 -20.69 -23.46 11.25
C CYS A 131 -20.16 -24.10 9.96
N PRO A 132 -20.64 -23.69 8.77
CA PRO A 132 -20.32 -24.36 7.51
C PRO A 132 -18.82 -24.30 7.16
N GLU A 133 -18.12 -23.23 7.54
CA GLU A 133 -16.68 -23.11 7.28
C GLU A 133 -15.86 -24.15 8.07
N LEU A 134 -16.20 -24.40 9.34
CA LEU A 134 -15.54 -25.46 10.12
C LEU A 134 -15.85 -26.85 9.56
N ILE A 135 -17.08 -27.05 9.08
CA ILE A 135 -17.48 -28.30 8.40
C ILE A 135 -16.61 -28.50 7.16
N GLN A 136 -16.42 -27.47 6.35
CA GLN A 136 -15.62 -27.56 5.13
C GLN A 136 -14.15 -27.86 5.44
N HIS A 137 -13.52 -27.14 6.38
CA HIS A 137 -12.13 -27.37 6.75
C HIS A 137 -11.89 -28.78 7.29
N LEU A 138 -12.77 -29.31 8.14
CA LEU A 138 -12.63 -30.68 8.65
C LEU A 138 -12.94 -31.74 7.57
N ARG A 139 -13.88 -31.48 6.66
CA ARG A 139 -14.18 -32.37 5.51
C ARG A 139 -12.98 -32.48 4.56
N ASP A 140 -12.32 -31.36 4.31
CA ASP A 140 -11.10 -31.27 3.49
C ASP A 140 -9.85 -31.74 4.24
N LYS A 141 -10.00 -32.15 5.51
CA LYS A 141 -8.91 -32.55 6.42
C LYS A 141 -7.86 -31.46 6.61
N ASN A 142 -8.25 -30.20 6.45
CA ASN A 142 -7.43 -29.03 6.72
C ASN A 142 -7.48 -28.68 8.22
N PHE A 143 -6.78 -29.50 9.01
CA PHE A 143 -6.70 -29.36 10.46
C PHE A 143 -5.95 -28.09 10.91
N ASP A 144 -5.08 -27.55 10.06
CA ASP A 144 -4.33 -26.34 10.37
C ASP A 144 -5.25 -25.11 10.38
N GLU A 145 -6.12 -24.97 9.38
CA GLU A 145 -7.17 -23.93 9.39
C GLU A 145 -8.16 -24.13 10.53
N PHE A 146 -8.59 -25.37 10.81
CA PHE A 146 -9.45 -25.65 11.96
C PHE A 146 -8.79 -25.20 13.29
N SER A 147 -7.49 -25.46 13.46
CA SER A 147 -6.71 -24.98 14.62
C SER A 147 -6.66 -23.45 14.69
N LYS A 148 -6.48 -22.76 13.55
CA LYS A 148 -6.53 -21.29 13.49
C LYS A 148 -7.90 -20.75 13.93
N HIS A 149 -9.00 -21.39 13.54
CA HIS A 149 -10.33 -21.02 14.02
C HIS A 149 -10.46 -21.19 15.54
N LEU A 150 -10.02 -22.31 16.12
CA LEU A 150 -10.06 -22.47 17.58
C LEU A 150 -9.22 -21.42 18.30
N LYS A 151 -8.03 -21.11 17.77
CA LYS A 151 -7.19 -20.01 18.28
C LYS A 151 -7.89 -18.66 18.19
N GLY A 152 -8.63 -18.40 17.11
CA GLY A 152 -9.46 -17.21 16.94
C GLY A 152 -10.54 -17.08 18.02
N LEU A 153 -11.26 -18.17 18.30
CA LEU A 153 -12.27 -18.24 19.37
C LEU A 153 -11.65 -18.01 20.76
N VAL A 154 -10.49 -18.60 21.04
CA VAL A 154 -9.76 -18.36 22.29
C VAL A 154 -9.35 -16.88 22.41
N ASN A 155 -8.84 -16.29 21.33
CA ASN A 155 -8.42 -14.89 21.32
C ASN A 155 -9.58 -13.92 21.53
N LEU A 156 -10.79 -14.24 21.02
CA LEU A 156 -12.00 -13.44 21.21
C LEU A 156 -12.32 -13.23 22.70
N TYR A 157 -12.04 -14.22 23.55
CA TYR A 157 -12.30 -14.19 24.98
C TYR A 157 -11.06 -13.92 25.84
N LYS A 158 -9.93 -13.57 25.23
CA LYS A 158 -8.71 -13.11 25.93
C LYS A 158 -8.86 -11.66 26.40
N LEU A 159 -9.93 -11.42 27.16
CA LEU A 159 -10.36 -10.13 27.68
C LEU A 159 -10.16 -10.08 29.19
N PRO A 160 -9.87 -8.91 29.78
CA PRO A 160 -9.74 -8.76 31.22
C PRO A 160 -11.12 -8.91 31.90
N GLY A 161 -11.12 -9.48 33.11
CA GLY A 161 -12.30 -9.56 33.99
C GLY A 161 -12.96 -10.92 34.09
N ASP A 162 -14.10 -10.95 34.79
CA ASP A 162 -14.91 -12.15 35.04
C ASP A 162 -15.80 -12.50 33.83
N ASN A 163 -16.43 -13.69 33.88
CA ASN A 163 -17.28 -14.16 32.78
C ASN A 163 -18.46 -13.21 32.50
N LYS A 164 -18.98 -12.51 33.51
CA LYS A 164 -20.04 -11.51 33.35
C LYS A 164 -19.57 -10.32 32.51
N LEU A 165 -18.37 -9.81 32.79
CA LEU A 165 -17.78 -8.72 32.01
C LEU A 165 -17.47 -9.15 30.57
N LYS A 166 -16.90 -10.36 30.40
CA LYS A 166 -16.66 -10.94 29.07
C LYS A 166 -17.94 -11.06 28.24
N THR A 167 -19.05 -11.50 28.84
CA THR A 167 -20.37 -11.55 28.17
C THR A 167 -20.81 -10.16 27.73
N LYS A 168 -20.66 -9.12 28.56
CA LYS A 168 -21.01 -7.73 28.16
C LYS A 168 -20.13 -7.22 27.01
N MET A 169 -18.83 -7.52 27.03
CA MET A 169 -17.92 -7.15 25.93
C MET A 169 -18.27 -7.87 24.62
N TYR A 170 -18.66 -9.15 24.70
CA TYR A 170 -19.13 -9.91 23.54
C TYR A 170 -20.47 -9.35 22.99
N LEU A 171 -21.43 -8.99 23.84
CA LEU A 171 -22.66 -8.31 23.43
C LEU A 171 -22.39 -6.96 22.75
N ALA A 172 -21.39 -6.22 23.24
CA ALA A 172 -20.96 -4.97 22.62
C ALA A 172 -20.41 -5.20 21.20
N LEU A 173 -19.57 -6.24 21.04
CA LEU A 173 -19.07 -6.62 19.73
C LEU A 173 -20.19 -7.03 18.78
N GLN A 174 -21.10 -7.91 19.21
CA GLN A 174 -22.24 -8.35 18.39
C GLN A 174 -23.14 -7.19 17.95
N SER A 175 -23.38 -6.23 18.84
CA SER A 175 -24.16 -5.03 18.52
C SER A 175 -23.49 -4.16 17.46
N LEU A 176 -22.18 -3.99 17.58
CA LEU A 176 -21.38 -3.31 16.56
C LEU A 176 -21.43 -4.05 15.22
N GLU A 177 -21.25 -5.38 15.21
CA GLU A 177 -21.30 -6.20 13.98
C GLU A 177 -22.63 -6.03 13.24
N LEU A 178 -23.75 -5.96 13.97
CA LEU A 178 -25.08 -5.72 13.41
C LEU A 178 -25.21 -4.32 12.80
N ASP A 179 -24.75 -3.27 13.50
CA ASP A 179 -24.78 -1.90 12.99
C ASP A 179 -23.90 -1.75 11.73
N LEU A 180 -22.70 -2.34 11.71
CA LEU A 180 -21.83 -2.34 10.53
C LEU A 180 -22.47 -3.07 9.35
N THR A 181 -23.05 -4.24 9.58
CA THR A 181 -23.75 -5.03 8.55
C THR A 181 -24.89 -4.23 7.95
N LYS A 182 -25.66 -3.55 8.80
CA LYS A 182 -26.76 -2.70 8.37
C LYS A 182 -26.28 -1.49 7.55
N MET A 183 -25.20 -0.82 7.96
CA MET A 183 -24.62 0.28 7.19
C MET A 183 -24.18 -0.14 5.78
N MET A 184 -23.54 -1.31 5.65
CA MET A 184 -23.18 -1.86 4.34
C MET A 184 -24.43 -2.09 3.48
N HIS A 185 -25.46 -2.75 4.03
CA HIS A 185 -26.70 -3.02 3.30
C HIS A 185 -27.43 -1.74 2.90
N MET A 186 -27.51 -0.75 3.79
CA MET A 186 -28.12 0.55 3.48
C MET A 186 -27.42 1.23 2.30
N PHE A 187 -26.08 1.23 2.28
CA PHE A 187 -25.32 1.78 1.16
C PHE A 187 -25.62 1.04 -0.15
N ARG A 188 -25.58 -0.29 -0.15
CA ARG A 188 -25.84 -1.11 -1.34
C ARG A 188 -27.25 -0.94 -1.88
N ILE A 189 -28.26 -0.87 -1.00
CA ILE A 189 -29.65 -0.65 -1.40
C ILE A 189 -29.83 0.75 -1.98
N ALA A 190 -29.24 1.78 -1.36
CA ALA A 190 -29.40 3.16 -1.80
C ALA A 190 -28.71 3.47 -3.14
N THR A 191 -27.59 2.81 -3.43
CA THR A 191 -26.75 3.11 -4.61
C THR A 191 -26.81 2.05 -5.71
N ASN A 192 -27.41 0.88 -5.42
CA ASN A 192 -27.30 -0.32 -6.26
C ASN A 192 -25.84 -0.68 -6.60
N ALA A 193 -24.93 -0.41 -5.66
CA ALA A 193 -23.49 -0.57 -5.86
C ALA A 193 -23.07 -2.03 -6.06
N ASN A 194 -22.16 -2.25 -7.00
CA ASN A 194 -21.47 -3.53 -7.13
C ASN A 194 -20.46 -3.74 -5.99
N THR A 195 -19.80 -4.90 -5.94
CA THR A 195 -18.83 -5.25 -4.88
C THR A 195 -17.68 -4.26 -4.80
N VAL A 196 -17.09 -3.86 -5.94
CA VAL A 196 -15.94 -2.95 -5.98
C VAL A 196 -16.34 -1.55 -5.53
N GLU A 197 -17.52 -1.07 -5.94
CA GLU A 197 -18.09 0.18 -5.46
C GLU A 197 -18.40 0.13 -3.96
N THR A 198 -18.88 -1.00 -3.46
CA THR A 198 -19.10 -1.22 -2.02
C THR A 198 -17.79 -1.14 -1.24
N ILE A 199 -16.71 -1.73 -1.76
CA ILE A 199 -15.38 -1.68 -1.13
C ILE A 199 -14.86 -0.24 -1.09
N LEU A 200 -14.91 0.48 -2.21
CA LEU A 200 -14.24 1.77 -2.36
C LEU A 200 -15.07 2.96 -1.87
N HIS A 201 -16.40 2.91 -1.99
CA HIS A 201 -17.30 4.02 -1.67
C HIS A 201 -18.27 3.72 -0.52
N GLY A 202 -18.42 2.45 -0.15
CA GLY A 202 -19.33 2.06 0.93
C GLY A 202 -18.89 2.62 2.27
N SER A 203 -19.84 3.04 3.11
CA SER A 203 -19.54 3.64 4.42
C SER A 203 -18.69 2.75 5.33
N VAL A 204 -18.83 1.42 5.21
CA VAL A 204 -18.04 0.45 5.98
C VAL A 204 -17.20 -0.50 5.12
N GLY A 205 -17.18 -0.31 3.80
CA GLY A 205 -16.60 -1.28 2.86
C GLY A 205 -17.47 -2.53 2.69
N LEU A 206 -16.90 -3.58 2.09
CA LEU A 206 -17.54 -4.89 2.00
C LEU A 206 -17.32 -5.67 3.30
N LEU A 207 -18.41 -5.96 4.00
CA LEU A 207 -18.38 -6.70 5.27
C LEU A 207 -18.52 -8.20 5.02
N THR A 208 -17.59 -8.97 5.56
CA THR A 208 -17.72 -10.43 5.71
C THR A 208 -18.04 -10.74 7.17
N ALA A 209 -19.18 -11.40 7.40
CA ALA A 209 -19.65 -11.75 8.74
C ALA A 209 -18.67 -12.68 9.47
N ARG A 210 -18.78 -12.69 10.80
CA ARG A 210 -18.00 -13.58 11.66
C ARG A 210 -18.35 -15.02 11.33
N SER A 211 -17.34 -15.87 11.20
CA SER A 211 -17.52 -17.30 11.02
C SER A 211 -16.48 -18.08 11.82
N GLY A 212 -16.96 -18.99 12.67
CA GLY A 212 -16.12 -19.73 13.61
C GLY A 212 -15.24 -18.77 14.41
N GLY A 213 -13.91 -18.94 14.31
CA GLY A 213 -12.94 -18.04 14.95
C GLY A 213 -12.48 -16.84 14.13
N HIS A 214 -12.94 -16.68 12.89
CA HIS A 214 -12.61 -15.52 12.08
C HIS A 214 -13.50 -14.34 12.45
N LEU A 215 -12.88 -13.24 12.85
CA LEU A 215 -13.54 -11.97 13.14
C LEU A 215 -14.29 -11.42 11.92
N VAL A 216 -15.26 -10.53 12.16
CA VAL A 216 -15.83 -9.70 11.10
C VAL A 216 -14.71 -8.97 10.39
N SER A 217 -14.71 -9.01 9.06
CA SER A 217 -13.73 -8.32 8.24
C SER A 217 -14.40 -7.30 7.33
N LEU A 218 -13.81 -6.11 7.25
CA LEU A 218 -14.20 -5.04 6.34
C LEU A 218 -13.11 -4.93 5.29
N GLN A 219 -13.47 -5.20 4.04
CA GLN A 219 -12.59 -4.90 2.92
C GLN A 219 -12.78 -3.45 2.51
N CYS A 220 -11.70 -2.68 2.63
CA CYS A 220 -11.76 -1.23 2.56
C CYS A 220 -11.16 -0.65 1.29
N TYR A 221 -10.16 -1.30 0.69
CA TYR A 221 -9.52 -0.79 -0.51
C TYR A 221 -9.04 -1.92 -1.43
N VAL A 222 -9.15 -1.72 -2.73
CA VAL A 222 -8.60 -2.58 -3.77
C VAL A 222 -8.06 -1.71 -4.90
N SER A 223 -6.82 -1.94 -5.33
CA SER A 223 -6.24 -1.24 -6.49
C SER A 223 -6.74 -1.88 -7.78
N PRO A 224 -6.90 -1.10 -8.88
CA PRO A 224 -7.08 -1.65 -10.22
C PRO A 224 -6.06 -2.75 -10.56
N ASN A 225 -4.79 -2.61 -10.16
CA ASN A 225 -3.78 -3.63 -10.45
C ASN A 225 -4.02 -4.92 -9.68
N ASP A 226 -4.48 -4.85 -8.43
CA ASP A 226 -4.76 -6.05 -7.62
C ASP A 226 -5.81 -6.94 -8.29
N ILE A 227 -6.74 -6.34 -9.04
CA ILE A 227 -7.77 -7.05 -9.80
C ILE A 227 -7.20 -7.79 -11.01
N PHE A 228 -6.07 -7.34 -11.56
CA PHE A 228 -5.45 -7.91 -12.77
C PHE A 228 -4.20 -8.77 -12.50
N GLU A 229 -3.52 -8.63 -11.35
CA GLU A 229 -2.20 -9.23 -11.10
C GLU A 229 -2.24 -10.64 -10.46
N GLU A 230 -3.40 -11.25 -10.22
CA GLU A 230 -3.48 -12.66 -9.77
C GLU A 230 -3.76 -13.61 -10.94
N GLY A 231 -2.71 -14.30 -11.39
CA GLY A 231 -2.72 -15.13 -12.58
C GLY A 231 -3.55 -16.40 -12.45
N THR A 232 -4.80 -16.37 -12.90
CA THR A 232 -5.44 -17.44 -13.69
C THR A 232 -6.76 -16.98 -14.32
N GLY A 233 -6.70 -16.54 -15.59
CA GLY A 233 -7.84 -16.49 -16.50
C GLY A 233 -8.94 -15.46 -16.18
N ASP A 234 -9.81 -15.23 -17.18
CA ASP A 234 -11.00 -14.37 -17.16
C ASP A 234 -12.01 -14.65 -16.01
N ILE A 235 -11.70 -15.49 -15.03
CA ILE A 235 -12.65 -16.04 -14.03
C ILE A 235 -12.71 -15.20 -12.74
N ASP A 236 -11.63 -14.52 -12.35
CA ASP A 236 -11.58 -13.74 -11.09
C ASP A 236 -12.33 -12.39 -11.17
N TYR A 237 -12.35 -11.72 -12.32
CA TYR A 237 -13.12 -10.47 -12.49
C TYR A 237 -14.63 -10.69 -12.33
N TYR A 238 -15.15 -11.81 -12.86
CA TYR A 238 -16.56 -12.18 -12.69
C TYR A 238 -16.88 -12.61 -11.25
N LEU A 239 -15.97 -13.29 -10.54
CA LEU A 239 -16.18 -13.67 -9.14
C LEU A 239 -16.24 -12.46 -8.18
N LEU A 240 -15.42 -11.43 -8.44
CA LEU A 240 -15.47 -10.15 -7.74
C LEU A 240 -16.79 -9.40 -8.00
N LEU A 241 -17.36 -9.52 -9.20
CA LEU A 241 -18.66 -8.93 -9.51
C LEU A 241 -19.84 -9.62 -8.80
N TYR A 242 -19.73 -10.92 -8.50
CA TYR A 242 -20.90 -11.72 -8.13
C TYR A 242 -20.95 -12.28 -6.70
N SER A 243 -19.84 -12.52 -5.97
CA SER A 243 -20.05 -13.06 -4.60
C SER A 243 -18.90 -13.13 -3.58
N VAL A 244 -17.63 -13.39 -3.94
CA VAL A 244 -16.61 -13.68 -2.92
C VAL A 244 -15.29 -13.00 -3.27
N VAL A 245 -14.87 -12.07 -2.41
CA VAL A 245 -13.54 -11.47 -2.51
C VAL A 245 -12.59 -12.21 -1.57
N PRO A 246 -11.44 -12.70 -2.05
CA PRO A 246 -10.43 -13.27 -1.18
C PRO A 246 -10.05 -12.27 -0.07
N ARG A 247 -9.97 -12.73 1.18
CA ARG A 247 -9.57 -11.88 2.33
C ARG A 247 -8.17 -11.28 2.17
N THR A 248 -7.37 -11.86 1.29
CA THR A 248 -6.00 -11.47 0.94
C THR A 248 -5.92 -10.36 -0.10
N LEU A 249 -7.01 -10.07 -0.81
CA LEU A 249 -7.02 -9.06 -1.87
C LEU A 249 -7.12 -7.65 -1.28
N GLY A 250 -6.25 -6.75 -1.74
CA GLY A 250 -6.24 -5.34 -1.32
C GLY A 250 -6.00 -5.14 0.18
N VAL A 251 -6.67 -4.14 0.76
CA VAL A 251 -6.59 -3.83 2.19
C VAL A 251 -7.88 -4.26 2.88
N SER A 252 -7.73 -5.06 3.93
CA SER A 252 -8.81 -5.54 4.78
C SER A 252 -8.47 -5.32 6.25
N VAL A 253 -9.49 -4.99 7.03
CA VAL A 253 -9.40 -4.82 8.48
C VAL A 253 -10.36 -5.77 9.18
N SER A 254 -10.01 -6.20 10.38
CA SER A 254 -10.83 -7.04 11.24
C SER A 254 -11.39 -6.23 12.41
N VAL A 255 -12.64 -6.46 12.78
CA VAL A 255 -13.31 -5.77 13.89
C VAL A 255 -13.20 -6.63 15.14
N THR A 256 -12.75 -6.06 16.26
CA THR A 256 -12.65 -6.75 17.55
C THR A 256 -12.89 -5.81 18.71
N VAL A 257 -13.11 -6.39 19.89
CA VAL A 257 -13.04 -5.70 21.18
C VAL A 257 -11.78 -6.15 21.90
N GLU A 258 -11.03 -5.22 22.52
CA GLU A 258 -9.88 -5.56 23.37
C GLU A 258 -9.97 -4.76 24.69
N GLY A 259 -9.39 -5.31 25.75
CA GLY A 259 -9.33 -4.67 27.06
C GLY A 259 -8.40 -3.47 27.09
N THR A 260 -8.81 -2.41 27.80
CA THR A 260 -8.05 -1.17 27.97
C THR A 260 -7.91 -0.79 29.44
N THR A 261 -6.90 0.00 29.78
CA THR A 261 -6.73 0.55 31.14
C THR A 261 -7.79 1.58 31.49
N LEU A 262 -8.30 2.29 30.48
CA LEU A 262 -9.37 3.28 30.61
C LEU A 262 -10.74 2.61 30.41
N VAL A 263 -11.75 3.24 30.99
CA VAL A 263 -13.15 2.83 30.85
C VAL A 263 -13.81 3.68 29.77
N TYR A 264 -14.50 3.03 28.84
CA TYR A 264 -15.22 3.66 27.76
C TYR A 264 -16.67 3.19 27.71
N LYS A 265 -17.58 4.12 27.38
CA LYS A 265 -18.99 3.81 27.17
C LYS A 265 -19.19 3.20 25.79
N LEU A 266 -19.50 1.89 25.74
CA LEU A 266 -19.69 1.14 24.50
C LEU A 266 -21.16 0.73 24.29
N PRO A 267 -21.67 0.71 23.05
CA PRO A 267 -22.98 0.16 22.73
C PRO A 267 -23.04 -1.34 22.97
N ILE A 268 -24.10 -1.81 23.63
CA ILE A 268 -24.44 -3.21 23.90
C ILE A 268 -25.77 -3.63 23.25
N ALA A 269 -26.39 -2.72 22.50
CA ALA A 269 -27.51 -3.00 21.61
C ALA A 269 -27.28 -2.23 20.29
N PRO A 270 -27.77 -2.74 19.14
CA PRO A 270 -27.67 -2.04 17.86
C PRO A 270 -28.30 -0.64 17.94
N LEU A 271 -27.57 0.36 17.48
CA LEU A 271 -27.99 1.76 17.54
C LEU A 271 -28.79 2.19 16.31
N ILE A 272 -28.70 1.43 15.21
CA ILE A 272 -29.46 1.71 13.99
C ILE A 272 -30.81 0.97 14.11
N THR A 273 -31.88 1.68 14.49
CA THR A 273 -33.23 1.11 14.71
C THR A 273 -34.20 1.49 13.57
N GLY A 274 -34.99 0.54 13.06
CA GLY A 274 -35.90 0.73 11.90
C GLY A 274 -35.37 0.20 10.56
N SER A 275 -36.17 0.19 9.48
CA SER A 275 -35.75 -0.39 8.19
C SER A 275 -34.73 0.48 7.44
N HIS A 276 -34.88 1.82 7.48
CA HIS A 276 -33.98 2.78 6.86
C HIS A 276 -33.90 4.09 7.66
N PRO A 277 -33.36 4.09 8.90
CA PRO A 277 -33.18 5.33 9.64
C PRO A 277 -32.05 6.12 8.99
N VAL A 278 -32.39 7.09 8.13
CA VAL A 278 -31.45 8.05 7.58
C VAL A 278 -31.67 9.41 8.22
N ASP A 279 -30.60 10.16 8.43
CA ASP A 279 -30.68 11.56 8.83
C ASP A 279 -31.08 12.44 7.64
N ASN A 280 -31.24 13.74 7.88
CA ASN A 280 -31.61 14.72 6.84
C ASN A 280 -30.58 14.82 5.70
N LYS A 281 -29.42 14.14 5.82
CA LYS A 281 -28.34 14.11 4.83
C LYS A 281 -28.25 12.74 4.12
N GLY A 282 -29.18 11.83 4.37
CA GLY A 282 -29.18 10.49 3.76
C GLY A 282 -28.17 9.53 4.38
N THR A 283 -27.57 9.85 5.53
CA THR A 283 -26.61 8.99 6.24
C THR A 283 -27.30 8.17 7.34
N PRO A 284 -26.78 7.02 7.75
CA PRO A 284 -27.39 6.22 8.82
C PRO A 284 -27.56 7.03 10.11
N SER A 285 -28.80 7.10 10.60
CA SER A 285 -29.15 7.74 11.86
C SER A 285 -29.00 6.76 13.01
N PHE A 286 -28.31 7.19 14.06
CA PHE A 286 -28.03 6.40 15.26
C PHE A 286 -28.91 6.87 16.42
N SER A 287 -29.46 5.92 17.17
CA SER A 287 -30.16 6.23 18.42
C SER A 287 -29.21 6.89 19.42
N SER A 288 -29.75 7.78 20.27
CA SER A 288 -28.96 8.44 21.31
C SER A 288 -28.34 7.43 22.28
N VAL A 289 -27.16 7.77 22.79
CA VAL A 289 -26.45 6.97 23.79
C VAL A 289 -27.15 7.10 25.14
N THR A 290 -27.68 6.00 25.65
CA THR A 290 -28.39 5.90 26.93
C THR A 290 -27.77 4.81 27.80
N ASN A 291 -28.24 4.66 29.04
CA ASN A 291 -27.78 3.60 29.93
C ASN A 291 -28.45 2.23 29.66
N SER A 292 -29.44 2.18 28.75
CA SER A 292 -30.08 0.92 28.34
C SER A 292 -29.43 0.30 27.11
N ASN A 293 -28.88 1.11 26.19
CA ASN A 293 -28.21 0.63 24.97
C ASN A 293 -26.68 0.70 25.05
N CYS A 294 -26.09 1.34 26.05
CA CYS A 294 -24.64 1.41 26.25
C CYS A 294 -24.23 1.13 27.69
N VAL A 295 -23.01 0.64 27.89
CA VAL A 295 -22.43 0.36 29.21
C VAL A 295 -20.95 0.76 29.27
N ASP A 296 -20.51 1.17 30.46
CA ASP A 296 -19.11 1.50 30.72
C ASP A 296 -18.29 0.21 30.87
N LEU A 297 -17.30 0.01 29.99
CA LEU A 297 -16.44 -1.17 29.95
C LEU A 297 -14.96 -0.76 29.96
N PRO A 298 -14.07 -1.52 30.62
CA PRO A 298 -12.63 -1.37 30.50
C PRO A 298 -12.13 -1.99 29.18
N ALA A 299 -12.73 -1.57 28.07
CA ALA A 299 -12.44 -2.04 26.72
C ALA A 299 -12.83 -0.98 25.69
N CYS A 300 -12.30 -1.10 24.49
CA CYS A 300 -12.80 -0.39 23.31
C CYS A 300 -12.77 -1.28 22.07
N PHE A 301 -13.40 -0.80 21.00
CA PHE A 301 -13.36 -1.50 19.72
C PHE A 301 -12.08 -1.17 18.98
N PHE A 302 -11.60 -2.11 18.16
CA PHE A 302 -10.43 -1.94 17.32
C PHE A 302 -10.70 -2.36 15.88
N LEU A 303 -10.24 -1.54 14.94
CA LEU A 303 -10.01 -1.96 13.55
C LEU A 303 -8.58 -2.49 13.46
N LYS A 304 -8.43 -3.80 13.40
CA LYS A 304 -7.13 -4.48 13.31
C LYS A 304 -6.76 -4.68 11.85
N MET A 305 -5.61 -4.16 11.44
CA MET A 305 -5.10 -4.35 10.10
C MET A 305 -4.69 -5.80 9.89
N ASN A 306 -5.11 -6.41 8.79
CA ASN A 306 -4.70 -7.79 8.47
C ASN A 306 -3.22 -7.87 8.06
N ARG A 307 -2.65 -6.74 7.61
CA ARG A 307 -1.20 -6.55 7.36
C ARG A 307 -0.77 -5.23 7.96
N LEU A 308 0.46 -5.16 8.49
CA LEU A 308 1.01 -3.89 8.99
C LEU A 308 1.05 -2.87 7.84
N MET A 309 0.35 -1.75 8.03
CA MET A 309 0.20 -0.74 6.99
C MET A 309 0.91 0.55 7.40
N PRO A 310 1.73 1.16 6.52
CA PRO A 310 2.41 2.40 6.82
C PRO A 310 1.45 3.59 6.68
N PHE A 311 1.46 4.47 7.67
CA PHE A 311 0.69 5.71 7.70
C PHE A 311 1.60 6.91 7.92
N SER A 312 1.27 8.05 7.32
CA SER A 312 1.92 9.32 7.67
C SER A 312 1.55 9.74 9.10
N LEU A 313 2.41 10.52 9.73
CA LEU A 313 2.15 11.03 11.08
C LEU A 313 0.89 11.90 11.16
N SER A 314 0.59 12.69 10.13
CA SER A 314 -0.61 13.51 10.06
C SER A 314 -1.88 12.67 10.04
N TYR A 315 -1.90 11.58 9.27
CA TYR A 315 -3.04 10.67 9.21
C TYR A 315 -3.22 9.87 10.50
N ILE A 316 -2.14 9.47 11.17
CA ILE A 316 -2.20 8.86 12.52
C ILE A 316 -2.83 9.84 13.52
N LYS A 317 -2.42 11.10 13.50
CA LYS A 317 -3.02 12.15 14.35
C LYS A 317 -4.49 12.37 14.02
N LYS A 318 -4.85 12.43 12.72
CA LYS A 318 -6.22 12.60 12.25
C LYS A 318 -7.13 11.45 12.72
N MET A 319 -6.65 10.21 12.68
CA MET A 319 -7.37 9.07 13.26
C MET A 319 -7.62 9.26 14.76
N GLY A 320 -6.57 9.63 15.52
CA GLY A 320 -6.70 9.86 16.96
C GLY A 320 -7.68 10.97 17.31
N SER A 321 -7.70 12.06 16.53
CA SER A 321 -8.69 13.13 16.67
C SER A 321 -10.12 12.67 16.33
N THR A 322 -10.27 11.77 15.36
CA THR A 322 -11.58 11.23 14.94
C THR A 322 -12.21 10.37 16.02
N THR A 323 -11.40 9.57 16.73
CA THR A 323 -11.89 8.63 17.75
C THR A 323 -11.83 9.20 19.17
N GLY A 324 -11.04 10.27 19.36
CA GLY A 324 -10.70 10.82 20.67
C GLY A 324 -9.87 9.85 21.52
N ILE A 325 -9.23 8.85 20.90
CA ILE A 325 -8.35 7.88 21.56
C ILE A 325 -7.02 7.87 20.78
N PRO A 326 -5.85 7.95 21.45
CA PRO A 326 -4.57 7.83 20.76
C PRO A 326 -4.46 6.47 20.06
N VAL A 327 -4.08 6.46 18.78
CA VAL A 327 -3.93 5.22 17.99
C VAL A 327 -2.73 4.41 18.44
N LEU A 328 -1.67 5.10 18.88
CA LEU A 328 -0.43 4.49 19.34
C LEU A 328 -0.32 4.68 20.85
N GLU A 329 -0.19 3.56 21.58
CA GLU A 329 -0.06 3.55 23.04
C GLU A 329 1.28 4.14 23.51
N THR A 330 2.34 3.99 22.70
CA THR A 330 3.69 4.51 22.97
C THR A 330 4.11 5.53 21.92
N VAL A 331 5.09 6.38 22.25
CA VAL A 331 5.69 7.32 21.27
C VAL A 331 6.24 6.51 20.07
N PRO A 332 5.77 6.77 18.83
CA PRO A 332 6.22 6.01 17.67
C PRO A 332 7.71 6.20 17.41
N THR A 333 8.40 5.11 17.05
CA THR A 333 9.65 5.21 16.29
C THR A 333 9.32 5.66 14.88
N LEU A 334 9.38 6.97 14.67
CA LEU A 334 9.13 7.58 13.36
C LEU A 334 10.23 7.18 12.37
N SER A 335 9.84 6.94 11.13
CA SER A 335 10.74 6.69 10.00
C SER A 335 10.22 7.40 8.76
N PRO A 336 11.05 7.67 7.74
CA PRO A 336 10.57 8.18 6.47
C PRO A 336 9.47 7.26 5.90
N LEU A 337 8.37 7.84 5.45
CA LEU A 337 7.19 7.08 5.02
C LEU A 337 7.52 6.17 3.83
N TYR A 338 8.36 6.63 2.89
CA TYR A 338 8.75 5.85 1.71
C TYR A 338 9.49 4.58 2.12
N ASP A 339 10.38 4.63 3.11
CA ASP A 339 11.08 3.45 3.63
C ASP A 339 10.10 2.41 4.16
N LEU A 340 9.05 2.85 4.86
CA LEU A 340 8.02 1.96 5.39
C LEU A 340 7.19 1.35 4.26
N ILE A 341 6.83 2.13 3.24
CA ILE A 341 6.13 1.63 2.05
C ILE A 341 7.00 0.58 1.34
N ILE A 342 8.27 0.87 1.09
CA ILE A 342 9.22 -0.05 0.45
C ILE A 342 9.34 -1.35 1.25
N LYS A 343 9.55 -1.26 2.56
CA LYS A 343 9.63 -2.44 3.44
C LYS A 343 8.34 -3.26 3.39
N SER A 344 7.17 -2.60 3.36
CA SER A 344 5.89 -3.30 3.26
C SER A 344 5.70 -4.04 1.94
N GLN A 345 6.22 -3.52 0.83
CA GLN A 345 6.15 -4.15 -0.50
C GLN A 345 7.16 -5.28 -0.68
N LEU A 346 8.31 -5.19 -0.02
CA LEU A 346 9.39 -6.18 -0.14
C LEU A 346 9.28 -7.34 0.85
N HIS A 347 8.40 -7.26 1.85
CA HIS A 347 8.30 -8.24 2.92
C HIS A 347 7.79 -9.60 2.42
N GLU A 348 8.73 -10.53 2.20
CA GLU A 348 8.50 -11.97 2.27
C GLU A 348 8.82 -12.43 3.69
N GLU A 349 7.95 -13.25 4.29
CA GLU A 349 8.22 -13.90 5.57
C GLU A 349 9.50 -14.75 5.46
N GLY A 350 10.66 -14.24 5.92
CA GLY A 350 11.85 -15.07 6.14
C GLY A 350 13.24 -14.48 5.89
N GLU A 351 13.39 -13.31 5.24
CA GLU A 351 14.74 -12.77 4.97
C GLU A 351 15.17 -11.68 5.96
N ALA A 352 16.30 -11.92 6.65
CA ALA A 352 16.82 -11.10 7.74
C ALA A 352 17.61 -9.84 7.29
N SER A 353 17.65 -9.51 5.99
CA SER A 353 18.26 -8.27 5.52
C SER A 353 17.52 -7.68 4.33
N PRO A 354 17.22 -6.36 4.32
CA PRO A 354 16.65 -5.71 3.14
C PRO A 354 17.63 -5.86 1.96
N PRO A 355 17.15 -6.18 0.74
CA PRO A 355 18.00 -6.30 -0.43
C PRO A 355 18.78 -5.00 -0.68
N ALA A 356 19.98 -5.07 -1.27
CA ALA A 356 20.83 -3.90 -1.55
C ALA A 356 20.10 -2.76 -2.31
N LEU A 357 19.08 -3.10 -3.10
CA LEU A 357 18.19 -2.17 -3.81
C LEU A 357 17.34 -1.29 -2.87
N ALA A 358 16.94 -1.81 -1.71
CA ALA A 358 16.20 -1.04 -0.72
C ALA A 358 17.09 -0.02 0.01
N GLN A 359 18.42 -0.21 0.00
CA GLN A 359 19.37 0.77 0.56
C GLN A 359 19.67 1.91 -0.40
N SER A 360 19.58 1.69 -1.72
CA SER A 360 19.79 2.74 -2.73
C SER A 360 18.52 3.49 -3.11
N MET A 361 17.35 3.07 -2.64
CA MET A 361 16.03 3.59 -3.02
C MET A 361 15.76 3.54 -4.54
N ARG A 362 16.46 2.66 -5.26
CA ARG A 362 16.34 2.51 -6.71
C ARG A 362 15.62 1.22 -7.06
N PHE A 363 14.56 1.34 -7.86
CA PHE A 363 13.73 0.23 -8.29
C PHE A 363 13.56 0.24 -9.79
N TYR A 364 13.62 -0.94 -10.39
CA TYR A 364 13.55 -1.11 -11.83
C TYR A 364 12.22 -1.74 -12.22
N THR A 365 11.66 -1.30 -13.34
CA THR A 365 10.42 -1.85 -13.88
C THR A 365 10.55 -2.03 -15.39
N SER A 366 10.23 -3.24 -15.85
CA SER A 366 10.14 -3.54 -17.28
C SER A 366 8.69 -3.44 -17.75
N LEU A 367 8.45 -2.59 -18.75
CA LEU A 367 7.15 -2.40 -19.38
C LEU A 367 7.26 -2.71 -20.87
N PRO A 368 6.15 -3.03 -21.57
CA PRO A 368 6.22 -3.34 -22.99
C PRO A 368 6.76 -2.15 -23.80
N GLY A 369 7.99 -2.29 -24.29
CA GLY A 369 8.74 -1.31 -25.07
C GLY A 369 9.53 -0.26 -24.27
N GLN A 370 9.57 -0.33 -22.93
CA GLN A 370 10.26 0.68 -22.10
C GLN A 370 10.88 0.04 -20.84
N GLN A 371 12.07 0.50 -20.45
CA GLN A 371 12.72 0.14 -19.18
C GLN A 371 12.80 1.37 -18.29
N HIS A 372 12.27 1.29 -17.07
CA HIS A 372 12.20 2.41 -16.15
C HIS A 372 13.05 2.15 -14.90
N CYS A 373 13.67 3.21 -14.39
CA CYS A 373 14.33 3.27 -13.09
C CYS A 373 13.67 4.36 -12.24
N TYR A 374 13.18 3.99 -11.06
CA TYR A 374 12.55 4.88 -10.09
C TYR A 374 13.47 5.07 -8.90
N PHE A 375 13.86 6.32 -8.65
CA PHE A 375 14.52 6.73 -7.42
C PHE A 375 13.48 7.33 -6.47
N LEU A 376 13.25 6.67 -5.33
CA LEU A 376 12.30 7.11 -4.31
C LEU A 376 13.01 7.96 -3.26
N ASN A 377 12.93 9.29 -3.39
CA ASN A 377 13.64 10.22 -2.52
C ASN A 377 12.86 10.47 -1.22
N GLY A 378 12.92 9.51 -0.29
CA GLY A 378 12.23 9.57 1.01
C GLY A 378 12.72 10.67 1.95
N ASP A 379 13.95 11.14 1.75
CA ASP A 379 14.59 12.18 2.56
C ASP A 379 14.31 13.60 2.07
N ALA A 380 13.62 13.77 0.95
CA ALA A 380 13.29 15.08 0.42
C ALA A 380 12.49 15.90 1.46
N PRO A 381 12.87 17.17 1.72
CA PRO A 381 12.17 17.99 2.69
C PRO A 381 10.78 18.36 2.17
N VAL A 382 9.78 18.07 2.98
CA VAL A 382 8.39 18.52 2.81
C VAL A 382 8.31 20.00 3.22
N GLN A 383 7.15 20.66 3.07
CA GLN A 383 6.94 22.09 3.38
C GLN A 383 7.49 22.55 4.74
N ASP A 384 7.53 21.66 5.74
CA ASP A 384 8.05 21.92 7.09
C ASP A 384 9.58 21.75 7.24
N GLY A 385 10.30 21.53 6.13
CA GLY A 385 11.76 21.33 6.11
C GLY A 385 12.23 19.98 6.67
N ARG A 386 11.30 19.08 7.00
CA ARG A 386 11.56 17.70 7.47
C ARG A 386 11.11 16.70 6.41
N SER A 387 11.74 15.53 6.39
CA SER A 387 11.25 14.41 5.57
C SER A 387 9.87 13.95 6.02
N LEU A 388 9.10 13.36 5.10
CA LEU A 388 7.75 12.87 5.39
C LEU A 388 7.82 11.69 6.35
N GLN A 389 7.44 11.90 7.61
CA GLN A 389 7.52 10.88 8.65
C GLN A 389 6.25 10.04 8.73
N GLY A 390 6.42 8.75 9.02
CA GLY A 390 5.34 7.80 9.23
C GLY A 390 5.66 6.73 10.27
N ALA A 391 4.68 5.87 10.53
CA ALA A 391 4.82 4.69 11.36
C ALA A 391 3.87 3.57 10.87
N TYR A 392 4.15 2.33 11.24
CA TYR A 392 3.22 1.22 11.02
C TYR A 392 2.07 1.28 12.02
N VAL A 393 0.85 1.07 11.52
CA VAL A 393 -0.35 0.94 12.35
C VAL A 393 -0.87 -0.49 12.21
N SER A 394 -1.05 -1.15 13.35
CA SER A 394 -1.59 -2.53 13.43
C SER A 394 -3.04 -2.56 13.87
N LYS A 395 -3.47 -1.60 14.71
CA LYS A 395 -4.84 -1.51 15.21
C LYS A 395 -5.23 -0.05 15.45
N ILE A 396 -6.51 0.27 15.26
CA ILE A 396 -7.06 1.62 15.45
C ILE A 396 -8.23 1.55 16.45
N PRO A 397 -8.14 2.21 17.62
CA PRO A 397 -9.20 2.18 18.63
C PRO A 397 -10.36 3.11 18.27
N PHE A 398 -11.60 2.68 18.54
CA PHE A 398 -12.81 3.49 18.40
C PHE A 398 -13.89 3.05 19.39
N ARG A 399 -14.98 3.83 19.49
CA ARG A 399 -16.02 3.66 20.52
C ARG A 399 -17.44 3.57 19.98
N HIS A 400 -17.67 4.06 18.77
CA HIS A 400 -19.01 4.18 18.21
C HIS A 400 -19.02 3.79 16.72
N PRO A 401 -20.04 3.05 16.23
CA PRO A 401 -20.13 2.64 14.83
C PRO A 401 -20.05 3.81 13.84
N ALA A 402 -20.63 4.97 14.18
CA ALA A 402 -20.54 6.20 13.37
C ALA A 402 -19.12 6.72 13.11
N GLN A 403 -18.12 6.28 13.88
CA GLN A 403 -16.71 6.67 13.66
C GLN A 403 -16.04 5.85 12.55
N VAL A 404 -16.57 4.65 12.25
CA VAL A 404 -15.96 3.71 11.31
C VAL A 404 -15.86 4.27 9.88
N PRO A 405 -16.88 4.97 9.32
CA PRO A 405 -16.76 5.57 7.99
C PRO A 405 -15.57 6.55 7.86
N ALA A 406 -15.45 7.49 8.80
CA ALA A 406 -14.36 8.46 8.77
C ALA A 406 -12.98 7.80 8.93
N LEU A 407 -12.88 6.70 9.69
CA LEU A 407 -11.65 5.93 9.80
C LEU A 407 -11.32 5.20 8.50
N LEU A 408 -12.32 4.60 7.86
CA LEU A 408 -12.13 3.93 6.56
C LEU A 408 -11.70 4.90 5.48
N ASP A 409 -12.22 6.13 5.44
CA ASP A 409 -11.78 7.15 4.49
C ASP A 409 -10.29 7.46 4.65
N ILE A 410 -9.80 7.55 5.90
CA ILE A 410 -8.37 7.72 6.17
C ILE A 410 -7.56 6.50 5.70
N ILE A 411 -8.03 5.28 6.01
CA ILE A 411 -7.35 4.04 5.63
C ILE A 411 -7.27 3.92 4.10
N ARG A 412 -8.38 4.19 3.41
CA ARG A 412 -8.49 4.17 1.95
C ARG A 412 -7.59 5.19 1.28
N HIS A 413 -7.55 6.42 1.81
CA HIS A 413 -6.66 7.46 1.32
C HIS A 413 -5.20 7.03 1.42
N GLN A 414 -4.77 6.57 2.60
CA GLN A 414 -3.40 6.11 2.79
C GLN A 414 -3.10 4.88 1.92
N ALA A 415 -4.08 3.98 1.73
CA ALA A 415 -3.92 2.80 0.88
C ALA A 415 -3.65 3.22 -0.57
N ALA A 416 -4.43 4.16 -1.12
CA ALA A 416 -4.20 4.68 -2.46
C ALA A 416 -2.83 5.36 -2.62
N TYR A 417 -2.42 6.16 -1.65
CA TYR A 417 -1.08 6.75 -1.64
C TYR A 417 0.02 5.68 -1.62
N ASN A 418 -0.09 4.70 -0.73
CA ASN A 418 0.86 3.60 -0.60
C ASN A 418 0.89 2.72 -1.86
N THR A 419 -0.25 2.51 -2.53
CA THR A 419 -0.35 1.80 -3.80
C THR A 419 0.42 2.53 -4.90
N LEU A 420 0.26 3.86 -5.03
CA LEU A 420 0.96 4.63 -6.06
C LEU A 420 2.47 4.59 -5.86
N ILE A 421 2.96 4.86 -4.64
CA ILE A 421 4.40 4.79 -4.34
C ILE A 421 4.92 3.35 -4.45
N GLY A 422 4.16 2.39 -3.91
CA GLY A 422 4.48 0.97 -3.96
C GLY A 422 4.53 0.41 -5.38
N SER A 423 3.79 0.98 -6.34
CA SER A 423 3.81 0.55 -7.74
C SER A 423 5.17 0.69 -8.41
N CYS A 424 6.07 1.54 -7.87
CA CYS A 424 7.45 1.66 -8.31
C CYS A 424 8.36 0.55 -7.76
N VAL A 425 7.96 -0.13 -6.69
CA VAL A 425 8.77 -1.09 -5.95
C VAL A 425 8.55 -2.49 -6.51
N LYS A 426 9.31 -2.87 -7.54
CA LYS A 426 9.32 -4.24 -8.10
C LYS A 426 10.69 -4.90 -7.91
N LYS A 427 10.70 -6.22 -7.66
CA LYS A 427 11.93 -7.06 -7.63
C LYS A 427 12.45 -7.35 -9.05
N THR A 428 12.51 -6.34 -9.91
CA THR A 428 13.08 -6.49 -11.26
C THR A 428 14.56 -6.16 -11.21
N TYR A 429 15.39 -7.04 -11.77
CA TYR A 429 16.82 -6.77 -11.93
C TYR A 429 17.09 -6.33 -13.37
N ILE A 430 17.45 -5.06 -13.55
CA ILE A 430 17.92 -4.51 -14.81
C ILE A 430 19.36 -4.07 -14.61
N LYS A 431 20.26 -4.37 -15.55
CA LYS A 431 21.64 -3.87 -15.51
C LYS A 431 21.64 -2.35 -15.68
N GLU A 432 22.36 -1.61 -14.84
CA GLU A 432 22.38 -0.13 -14.87
C GLU A 432 22.81 0.44 -16.24
N ASP A 433 23.71 -0.26 -16.95
CA ASP A 433 24.21 0.15 -18.28
C ASP A 433 23.28 -0.21 -19.46
N THR A 434 22.00 -0.50 -19.20
CA THR A 434 21.07 -0.85 -20.28
C THR A 434 20.75 0.41 -21.11
N PRO A 435 21.07 0.43 -22.42
CA PRO A 435 20.76 1.59 -23.27
C PRO A 435 19.24 1.81 -23.34
N GLY A 436 18.81 3.06 -23.22
CA GLY A 436 17.39 3.44 -23.24
C GLY A 436 16.66 3.32 -21.89
N LEU A 437 17.38 3.15 -20.78
CA LEU A 437 16.82 3.21 -19.44
C LEU A 437 16.32 4.62 -19.10
N LEU A 438 15.02 4.76 -18.84
CA LEU A 438 14.40 6.02 -18.44
C LEU A 438 14.47 6.20 -16.93
N GLN A 439 14.96 7.34 -16.47
CA GLN A 439 15.11 7.65 -15.05
C GLN A 439 14.00 8.58 -14.56
N PHE A 440 13.43 8.25 -13.41
CA PHE A 440 12.37 8.98 -12.75
C PHE A 440 12.74 9.19 -11.28
N GLU A 441 12.60 10.41 -10.79
CA GLU A 441 12.72 10.73 -9.36
C GLU A 441 11.34 10.97 -8.77
N VAL A 442 11.01 10.30 -7.67
CA VAL A 442 9.75 10.46 -6.94
C VAL A 442 10.03 11.09 -5.59
N CYS A 443 9.48 12.29 -5.35
CA CYS A 443 9.71 13.06 -4.11
C CYS A 443 8.38 13.36 -3.40
N PRO A 444 8.29 13.17 -2.07
CA PRO A 444 7.14 13.63 -1.31
C PRO A 444 7.05 15.17 -1.31
N LEU A 445 5.84 15.72 -1.38
CA LEU A 445 5.58 17.17 -1.32
C LEU A 445 4.72 17.57 -0.12
N THR A 446 3.73 16.74 0.21
CA THR A 446 2.85 16.85 1.39
C THR A 446 2.47 15.45 1.87
N ASP A 447 1.62 15.36 2.90
CA ASP A 447 1.03 14.09 3.33
C ASP A 447 0.15 13.41 2.29
N SER A 448 -0.29 14.14 1.27
CA SER A 448 -1.24 13.67 0.24
C SER A 448 -0.76 13.91 -1.19
N SER A 449 0.46 14.44 -1.37
CA SER A 449 0.99 14.73 -2.71
C SER A 449 2.47 14.46 -2.84
N PHE A 450 2.88 14.15 -4.06
CA PHE A 450 4.26 13.86 -4.44
C PHE A 450 4.51 14.30 -5.88
N SER A 451 5.76 14.48 -6.25
CA SER A 451 6.18 14.79 -7.62
C SER A 451 6.90 13.62 -8.27
N VAL A 452 6.76 13.49 -9.58
CA VAL A 452 7.54 12.60 -10.43
C VAL A 452 8.30 13.45 -11.45
N SER A 453 9.62 13.55 -11.29
CA SER A 453 10.52 14.31 -12.15
C SER A 453 11.20 13.38 -13.17
N PHE A 454 11.28 13.81 -14.42
CA PHE A 454 11.84 13.02 -15.51
C PHE A 454 12.34 13.91 -16.66
N GLN A 455 13.24 13.37 -17.48
CA GLN A 455 13.70 14.06 -18.68
C GLN A 455 12.56 14.15 -19.71
N HIS A 456 12.40 15.32 -20.32
CA HIS A 456 11.43 15.51 -21.39
C HIS A 456 11.64 14.48 -22.52
N PRO A 457 10.58 13.88 -23.09
CA PRO A 457 10.74 12.86 -24.14
C PRO A 457 11.38 13.33 -25.46
N VAL A 458 11.70 14.63 -25.58
CA VAL A 458 11.96 15.30 -26.87
C VAL A 458 13.20 16.17 -26.81
N ASN A 459 13.38 16.88 -25.70
CA ASN A 459 14.52 17.75 -25.47
C ASN A 459 15.21 17.37 -24.16
N GLU A 460 16.30 18.05 -23.83
CA GLU A 460 17.07 17.78 -22.60
C GLU A 460 16.53 18.55 -21.38
N SER A 461 15.28 19.03 -21.41
CA SER A 461 14.68 19.72 -20.26
C SER A 461 14.14 18.75 -19.20
N LEU A 462 13.96 19.25 -17.98
CA LEU A 462 13.33 18.51 -16.89
C LEU A 462 11.82 18.80 -16.86
N VAL A 463 11.02 17.74 -16.74
CA VAL A 463 9.57 17.79 -16.61
C VAL A 463 9.18 17.20 -15.27
N CYS A 464 8.13 17.75 -14.65
CA CYS A 464 7.64 17.32 -13.36
C CYS A 464 6.12 17.13 -13.39
N VAL A 465 5.64 15.98 -12.95
CA VAL A 465 4.22 15.73 -12.71
C VAL A 465 3.98 15.74 -11.21
N VAL A 466 3.13 16.66 -10.73
CA VAL A 466 2.64 16.64 -9.35
C VAL A 466 1.37 15.82 -9.29
N MET A 467 1.35 14.80 -8.44
CA MET A 467 0.18 13.97 -8.15
C MET A 467 -0.33 14.30 -6.75
N GLU A 468 -1.62 14.61 -6.65
CA GLU A 468 -2.33 14.87 -5.40
C GLU A 468 -3.43 13.83 -5.23
N VAL A 469 -3.30 13.00 -4.19
CA VAL A 469 -4.33 12.06 -3.76
C VAL A 469 -5.36 12.85 -2.96
N ILE A 470 -6.57 12.97 -3.49
CA ILE A 470 -7.69 13.67 -2.84
C ILE A 470 -8.52 12.66 -2.02
N ASP A 471 -8.78 11.51 -2.65
CA ASP A 471 -9.42 10.33 -2.06
C ASP A 471 -8.90 9.09 -2.80
N SER A 472 -9.25 7.91 -2.31
CA SER A 472 -8.85 6.59 -2.79
C SER A 472 -8.95 6.32 -4.29
N ARG A 473 -9.81 7.04 -5.00
CA ARG A 473 -9.96 6.96 -6.47
C ARG A 473 -9.81 8.30 -7.18
N GLN A 474 -9.66 9.38 -6.43
CA GLN A 474 -9.52 10.72 -6.99
C GLN A 474 -8.09 11.17 -6.79
N VAL A 475 -7.31 11.01 -7.84
CA VAL A 475 -5.95 11.54 -7.93
C VAL A 475 -5.96 12.64 -8.97
N ALA A 476 -5.53 13.85 -8.61
CA ALA A 476 -5.37 14.97 -9.52
C ALA A 476 -3.90 15.07 -9.94
N CYS A 477 -3.66 15.32 -11.22
CA CYS A 477 -2.30 15.49 -11.75
C CYS A 477 -2.12 16.85 -12.40
N LYS A 478 -0.95 17.46 -12.18
CA LYS A 478 -0.53 18.70 -12.85
C LYS A 478 0.84 18.52 -13.48
N LEU A 479 0.95 18.81 -14.77
CA LEU A 479 2.19 18.74 -15.54
C LEU A 479 2.89 20.09 -15.57
N TYR A 480 4.12 20.12 -15.09
CA TYR A 480 5.01 21.26 -15.14
C TYR A 480 6.15 21.00 -16.12
N LYS A 481 6.31 21.89 -17.09
CA LYS A 481 7.38 21.88 -18.11
C LYS A 481 7.89 23.28 -18.35
N GLY A 482 9.02 23.42 -19.05
CA GLY A 482 9.52 24.71 -19.50
C GLY A 482 8.53 25.44 -20.40
N LEU A 483 8.53 26.78 -20.34
CA LEU A 483 7.62 27.63 -21.12
C LEU A 483 7.77 27.38 -22.63
N SER A 484 9.00 27.13 -23.08
CA SER A 484 9.34 26.88 -24.49
C SER A 484 9.32 25.40 -24.89
N ASP A 485 9.00 24.50 -23.95
CA ASP A 485 9.03 23.06 -24.23
C ASP A 485 7.85 22.63 -25.10
N ALA A 486 8.06 21.61 -25.93
CA ALA A 486 7.02 21.03 -26.75
C ALA A 486 5.85 20.50 -25.90
N LEU A 487 4.67 20.38 -26.50
CA LEU A 487 3.52 19.79 -25.81
C LEU A 487 3.74 18.28 -25.62
N ILE A 488 3.56 17.80 -24.40
CA ILE A 488 3.68 16.37 -24.04
C ILE A 488 2.29 15.73 -23.97
N CYS A 489 1.44 16.26 -23.09
CA CYS A 489 0.04 15.86 -22.90
C CYS A 489 -0.65 16.89 -21.99
N THR A 490 -1.92 16.66 -21.64
CA THR A 490 -2.71 17.53 -20.75
C THR A 490 -2.83 16.93 -19.35
N ASP A 491 -3.05 17.79 -18.35
CA ASP A 491 -3.32 17.41 -16.96
C ASP A 491 -4.48 16.40 -16.85
N ASP A 492 -5.56 16.62 -17.60
CA ASP A 492 -6.73 15.73 -17.67
C ASP A 492 -6.38 14.34 -18.21
N PHE A 493 -5.48 14.26 -19.20
CA PHE A 493 -5.04 12.98 -19.74
C PHE A 493 -4.30 12.17 -18.67
N ILE A 494 -3.35 12.80 -17.98
CA ILE A 494 -2.57 12.15 -16.92
C ILE A 494 -3.50 11.70 -15.78
N THR A 495 -4.37 12.60 -15.35
CA THR A 495 -5.38 12.35 -14.30
C THR A 495 -6.24 11.12 -14.63
N LYS A 496 -6.77 11.03 -15.86
CA LYS A 496 -7.57 9.87 -16.30
C LYS A 496 -6.76 8.58 -16.35
N VAL A 497 -5.49 8.64 -16.75
CA VAL A 497 -4.62 7.46 -16.80
C VAL A 497 -4.34 6.95 -15.38
N VAL A 498 -3.90 7.82 -14.47
CA VAL A 498 -3.54 7.40 -13.11
C VAL A 498 -4.74 6.87 -12.34
N GLN A 499 -5.92 7.47 -12.49
CA GLN A 499 -7.15 7.00 -11.85
C GLN A 499 -7.60 5.62 -12.36
N ARG A 500 -7.19 5.24 -13.57
CA ARG A 500 -7.51 3.93 -14.17
C ARG A 500 -6.51 2.84 -13.80
N CYS A 501 -5.22 3.18 -13.68
CA CYS A 501 -4.17 2.18 -13.44
C CYS A 501 -3.62 2.17 -12.02
N MET A 502 -3.78 3.25 -11.25
CA MET A 502 -3.16 3.45 -9.93
C MET A 502 -1.68 3.02 -9.90
N SER A 503 -0.94 3.36 -10.96
CA SER A 503 0.45 2.94 -11.17
C SER A 503 1.27 4.07 -11.78
N ILE A 504 2.33 4.48 -11.08
CA ILE A 504 3.28 5.48 -11.58
C ILE A 504 3.98 4.96 -12.85
N PRO A 505 4.52 3.72 -12.90
CA PRO A 505 5.14 3.19 -14.11
C PRO A 505 4.26 3.17 -15.35
N VAL A 506 3.01 2.71 -15.21
CA VAL A 506 2.05 2.68 -16.33
C VAL A 506 1.71 4.10 -16.78
N THR A 507 1.54 5.03 -15.84
CA THR A 507 1.27 6.44 -16.14
C THR A 507 2.41 7.11 -16.90
N MET A 508 3.66 6.92 -16.46
CA MET A 508 4.83 7.49 -17.14
C MET A 508 5.00 6.94 -18.56
N ARG A 509 4.72 5.65 -18.77
CA ARG A 509 4.72 5.06 -20.11
C ARG A 509 3.65 5.67 -21.01
N ALA A 510 2.45 5.92 -20.48
CA ALA A 510 1.37 6.54 -21.23
C ALA A 510 1.70 8.00 -21.63
N ILE A 511 2.29 8.77 -20.71
CA ILE A 511 2.77 10.13 -20.97
C ILE A 511 3.77 10.12 -22.13
N ARG A 512 4.78 9.23 -22.07
CA ARG A 512 5.81 9.14 -23.10
C ARG A 512 5.25 8.77 -24.47
N ARG A 513 4.38 7.75 -24.53
CA ARG A 513 3.71 7.35 -25.78
C ARG A 513 2.86 8.48 -26.37
N LYS A 514 2.18 9.24 -25.51
CA LYS A 514 1.36 10.37 -25.96
C LYS A 514 2.22 11.48 -26.56
N ALA A 515 3.37 11.78 -25.93
CA ALA A 515 4.34 12.73 -26.45
C ALA A 515 4.89 12.31 -27.82
N GLU A 516 5.31 11.03 -27.94
CA GLU A 516 5.82 10.46 -29.21
C GLU A 516 4.77 10.54 -30.33
N THR A 517 3.50 10.29 -30.02
CA THR A 517 2.39 10.39 -30.99
C THR A 517 2.18 11.83 -31.45
N ILE A 518 2.14 12.79 -30.51
CA ILE A 518 1.99 14.22 -30.84
C ILE A 518 3.14 14.69 -31.73
N GLN A 519 4.37 14.24 -31.49
CA GLN A 519 5.48 14.58 -32.37
C GLN A 519 5.34 14.00 -33.77
N ALA A 520 4.94 12.72 -33.88
CA ALA A 520 4.73 12.05 -35.16
C ALA A 520 3.62 12.72 -35.99
N ASP A 521 2.61 13.28 -35.33
CA ASP A 521 1.49 13.99 -35.94
C ASP A 521 1.80 15.48 -36.24
N THR A 522 2.91 16.01 -35.72
CA THR A 522 3.31 17.42 -35.87
C THR A 522 4.62 17.64 -36.67
N PRO A 523 4.89 16.94 -37.80
CA PRO A 523 6.11 17.15 -38.58
C PRO A 523 6.14 18.52 -39.27
N ALA A 524 4.98 19.18 -39.42
CA ALA A 524 4.88 20.51 -40.02
C ALA A 524 5.51 21.61 -39.14
N LEU A 525 5.41 21.53 -37.81
CA LEU A 525 5.97 22.56 -36.93
C LEU A 525 7.48 22.47 -36.77
N SER A 526 8.08 21.28 -36.86
CA SER A 526 9.54 21.14 -36.90
C SER A 526 10.14 21.73 -38.17
N LEU A 527 9.50 21.49 -39.33
CA LEU A 527 9.89 22.13 -40.59
C LEU A 527 9.68 23.66 -40.54
N ILE A 528 8.61 24.14 -39.92
CA ILE A 528 8.37 25.59 -39.76
C ILE A 528 9.38 26.21 -38.80
N ALA A 529 9.71 25.57 -37.67
CA ALA A 529 10.70 26.06 -36.72
C ALA A 529 12.10 26.12 -37.36
N GLU A 530 12.49 25.08 -38.11
CA GLU A 530 13.75 25.03 -38.85
C GLU A 530 13.79 26.09 -39.95
N THR A 531 12.68 26.29 -40.67
CA THR A 531 12.55 27.35 -41.70
C THR A 531 12.63 28.74 -41.08
N VAL A 532 11.98 28.98 -39.93
CA VAL A 532 12.03 30.26 -39.20
C VAL A 532 13.44 30.52 -38.66
N GLU A 533 14.12 29.51 -38.13
CA GLU A 533 15.50 29.65 -37.64
C GLU A 533 16.49 29.94 -38.78
N ILE A 534 16.29 29.31 -39.95
CA ILE A 534 17.06 29.60 -41.18
C ILE A 534 16.77 31.02 -41.69
N MET A 535 15.52 31.47 -41.65
CA MET A 535 15.14 32.84 -42.06
C MET A 535 15.70 33.91 -41.11
N VAL A 536 15.75 33.65 -39.81
CA VAL A 536 16.36 34.56 -38.82
C VAL A 536 17.88 34.64 -39.01
N LYS A 537 18.55 33.51 -39.28
CA LYS A 537 20.00 33.48 -39.59
C LYS A 537 20.35 34.16 -40.91
N LYS A 538 19.46 34.13 -41.91
CA LYS A 538 19.66 34.79 -43.22
C LYS A 538 19.35 36.29 -43.25
N ASN A 539 18.66 36.83 -42.25
CA ASN A 539 18.23 38.24 -42.22
C ASN A 539 19.07 39.16 -41.31
N LEU A 540 20.25 38.72 -40.86
CA LEU A 540 21.22 39.62 -40.22
C LEU A 540 21.98 40.43 -41.30
N PRO A 541 22.01 41.77 -41.24
CA PRO A 541 22.77 42.57 -42.20
C PRO A 541 24.29 42.36 -42.00
N PRO A 542 25.11 42.41 -43.07
CA PRO A 542 26.54 42.24 -42.97
C PRO A 542 27.17 43.43 -42.22
N THR A 543 27.91 43.14 -41.15
CA THR A 543 28.81 44.10 -40.50
C THR A 543 29.99 44.40 -41.42
N GLY A 544 29.91 45.51 -42.16
CA GLY A 544 31.02 46.09 -42.89
C GLY A 544 30.97 47.62 -42.77
N SER A 545 31.82 48.20 -41.93
CA SER A 545 32.02 49.64 -41.86
C SER A 545 33.11 50.06 -42.88
N PRO A 546 32.95 51.15 -43.65
CA PRO A 546 33.93 51.60 -44.63
C PRO A 546 35.07 52.40 -43.97
N GLY A 547 36.30 52.22 -44.48
CA GLY A 547 37.46 53.01 -44.09
C GLY A 547 37.47 54.42 -44.72
N TYR A 548 38.00 55.39 -43.98
CA TYR A 548 38.44 56.68 -44.51
C TYR A 548 39.68 57.18 -43.75
N MET A 549 40.66 57.66 -44.51
CA MET A 549 41.97 58.19 -44.11
C MET A 549 41.90 59.58 -43.44
N GLY A 550 42.89 59.92 -42.60
CA GLY A 550 43.18 61.34 -42.27
C GLY A 550 44.09 61.60 -41.06
N MET A 551 45.38 61.78 -41.34
CA MET A 551 46.53 62.36 -40.60
C MET A 551 46.38 63.19 -39.30
N CYS A 552 47.43 63.03 -38.44
CA CYS A 552 48.30 64.04 -37.78
C CYS A 552 48.32 64.21 -36.23
N THR A 553 49.58 64.18 -35.74
CA THR A 553 50.24 64.85 -34.56
C THR A 553 49.99 64.34 -33.12
N GLY A 554 51.07 63.87 -32.46
CA GLY A 554 51.17 63.57 -31.01
C GLY A 554 51.50 64.81 -30.15
N PRO A 555 52.19 64.74 -28.98
CA PRO A 555 52.74 63.59 -28.24
C PRO A 555 52.46 63.62 -26.70
N ASP A 556 53.21 62.80 -25.95
CA ASP A 556 53.41 62.74 -24.47
C ASP A 556 52.34 61.97 -23.65
N GLY A 557 52.66 61.08 -22.72
CA GLY A 557 53.92 60.59 -22.16
C GLY A 557 53.63 59.68 -20.95
N SER A 558 54.59 58.83 -20.59
CA SER A 558 54.71 58.04 -19.35
C SER A 558 53.81 56.80 -19.09
N ASN A 559 54.32 55.68 -19.57
CA ASN A 559 54.33 54.30 -19.01
C ASN A 559 54.87 54.24 -17.54
N PRO A 560 55.18 53.06 -16.93
CA PRO A 560 54.65 51.66 -16.96
C PRO A 560 54.41 51.14 -15.49
N VAL A 561 54.06 49.91 -15.12
CA VAL A 561 54.69 48.55 -15.17
C VAL A 561 53.78 47.70 -14.24
N GLY A 562 53.48 46.40 -14.41
CA GLY A 562 53.93 45.41 -15.36
C GLY A 562 53.18 44.08 -15.15
N LEU A 563 53.06 43.35 -16.26
CA LEU A 563 52.92 41.89 -16.34
C LEU A 563 54.28 41.23 -16.05
N PRO A 564 54.45 39.89 -15.84
CA PRO A 564 53.90 38.81 -16.71
C PRO A 564 53.53 37.46 -16.03
N GLY A 565 52.68 36.64 -16.67
CA GLY A 565 53.00 35.30 -17.23
C GLY A 565 52.89 34.15 -16.19
N LEU A 566 52.42 32.92 -16.42
CA LEU A 566 52.23 32.06 -17.59
C LEU A 566 51.49 30.74 -17.16
N ASN A 567 50.73 30.13 -18.08
CA ASN A 567 50.43 28.69 -18.29
C ASN A 567 49.73 27.73 -17.29
N SER A 568 48.60 27.20 -17.78
CA SER A 568 48.09 25.79 -17.88
C SER A 568 47.96 24.84 -16.67
N GLY A 569 46.78 24.19 -16.54
CA GLY A 569 46.66 22.82 -16.00
C GLY A 569 45.42 22.47 -15.15
N THR A 570 44.39 21.92 -15.80
CA THR A 570 43.40 20.88 -15.37
C THR A 570 42.96 20.65 -13.89
N ASN A 571 41.62 20.53 -13.78
CA ASN A 571 40.79 19.55 -13.04
C ASN A 571 40.20 19.82 -11.64
N SER A 572 38.86 19.76 -11.65
CA SER A 572 37.92 19.10 -10.71
C SER A 572 37.90 19.51 -9.22
N ALA A 573 36.97 20.40 -8.88
CA ALA A 573 36.08 20.31 -7.70
C ALA A 573 35.26 21.60 -7.61
N GLY A 574 33.99 21.59 -8.04
CA GLY A 574 33.18 22.81 -7.94
C GLY A 574 31.85 22.80 -8.67
N LYS A 575 31.11 21.68 -8.64
CA LYS A 575 29.72 21.64 -9.13
C LYS A 575 28.95 20.57 -8.35
N LEU A 576 28.57 20.89 -7.12
CA LEU A 576 27.52 20.12 -6.43
C LEU A 576 26.76 20.90 -5.33
N ILE A 577 27.10 22.17 -5.09
CA ILE A 577 26.45 22.97 -4.04
C ILE A 577 25.46 24.02 -4.59
N SER A 578 25.44 24.27 -5.91
CA SER A 578 24.59 25.34 -6.50
C SER A 578 23.19 24.90 -6.94
N LEU A 579 22.91 23.60 -7.08
CA LEU A 579 21.61 23.12 -7.58
C LEU A 579 20.52 22.95 -6.51
N TYR A 580 20.89 22.84 -5.22
CA TYR A 580 19.92 22.63 -4.14
C TYR A 580 19.13 23.89 -3.75
N VAL A 581 19.66 25.09 -4.06
CA VAL A 581 19.06 26.37 -3.63
C VAL A 581 18.03 26.91 -4.63
N PHE A 582 18.03 26.44 -5.88
CA PHE A 582 17.12 26.96 -6.91
C PHE A 582 15.71 26.32 -6.89
N SER A 583 15.57 25.05 -6.49
CA SER A 583 14.27 24.35 -6.54
C SER A 583 13.29 24.82 -5.47
N VAL A 584 13.75 25.23 -4.28
CA VAL A 584 12.87 25.66 -3.17
C VAL A 584 12.37 27.10 -3.36
N LYS A 585 13.11 27.95 -4.09
CA LYS A 585 12.73 29.35 -4.35
C LYS A 585 11.64 29.50 -5.41
N TRP A 586 11.52 28.57 -6.36
CA TRP A 586 10.54 28.64 -7.44
C TRP A 586 9.09 28.40 -6.99
N ILE A 587 8.87 27.61 -5.94
CA ILE A 587 7.51 27.31 -5.45
C ILE A 587 6.91 28.48 -4.65
N LYS A 588 7.73 29.35 -4.05
CA LYS A 588 7.25 30.52 -3.27
C LYS A 588 6.85 31.73 -4.11
N PHE A 589 7.27 31.83 -5.38
CA PHE A 589 7.08 33.06 -6.18
C PHE A 589 5.81 33.08 -7.05
N TYR A 590 5.08 31.97 -7.17
CA TYR A 590 3.93 31.85 -8.09
C TYR A 590 2.54 31.86 -7.41
N LYS A 591 2.43 32.37 -6.17
CA LYS A 591 1.16 32.46 -5.44
C LYS A 591 0.60 33.88 -5.28
N THR A 592 1.20 34.89 -5.92
CA THR A 592 0.75 36.28 -5.81
C THR A 592 0.77 36.96 -7.17
N GLU A 593 -0.42 37.37 -7.59
CA GLU A 593 -0.76 38.24 -8.72
C GLU A 593 -0.47 37.74 -10.15
N ILE A 594 -1.54 37.50 -10.91
CA ILE A 594 -1.69 38.11 -12.26
C ILE A 594 -3.19 38.22 -12.57
N ASN A 595 -3.56 39.48 -12.82
CA ASN A 595 -4.89 40.00 -13.15
C ASN A 595 -5.34 39.50 -14.54
N VAL A 596 -6.62 39.13 -14.64
CA VAL A 596 -7.25 38.46 -15.80
C VAL A 596 -7.30 39.33 -17.08
N THR A 597 -6.98 40.62 -16.99
CA THR A 597 -7.08 41.58 -18.09
C THR A 597 -5.89 41.60 -19.07
N ALA A 598 -4.74 41.02 -18.71
CA ALA A 598 -3.53 41.05 -19.55
C ALA A 598 -3.50 39.99 -20.68
N LYS A 599 -4.39 38.99 -20.64
CA LYS A 599 -4.42 37.89 -21.63
C LYS A 599 -5.02 38.28 -22.99
N PHE A 600 -5.74 39.40 -23.09
CA PHE A 600 -6.41 39.78 -24.34
C PHE A 600 -5.54 40.60 -25.31
N LEU A 601 -4.45 41.22 -24.84
CA LEU A 601 -3.60 42.10 -25.67
C LEU A 601 -2.42 41.40 -26.37
N LEU A 602 -2.05 40.20 -25.94
CA LEU A 602 -0.90 39.46 -26.51
C LEU A 602 -1.27 38.48 -27.63
N ILE A 603 -2.56 38.25 -27.88
CA ILE A 603 -3.03 37.27 -28.88
C ILE A 603 -3.28 37.92 -30.26
N PHE A 604 -3.42 39.26 -30.34
CA PHE A 604 -3.75 39.94 -31.60
C PHE A 604 -2.63 40.77 -32.24
N TRP A 605 -1.45 40.87 -31.63
CA TRP A 605 -0.37 41.70 -32.20
C TRP A 605 0.32 41.12 -33.46
N PRO A 606 0.37 39.81 -33.75
CA PRO A 606 1.11 39.35 -34.95
C PRO A 606 0.34 39.42 -36.28
N LEU A 607 -0.97 39.71 -36.29
CA LEU A 607 -1.79 39.63 -37.51
C LEU A 607 -1.96 40.97 -38.26
N ALA A 608 -1.41 42.07 -37.75
CA ALA A 608 -1.60 43.41 -38.33
C ALA A 608 -0.41 43.94 -39.18
N TYR A 609 0.68 43.18 -39.35
CA TYR A 609 1.90 43.69 -40.01
C TYR A 609 2.22 43.10 -41.40
N LEU A 610 1.29 42.38 -42.03
CA LEU A 610 1.44 41.92 -43.42
C LEU A 610 0.13 42.07 -44.20
N GLY A 611 0.04 43.12 -45.04
CA GLY A 611 -0.75 43.05 -46.27
C GLY A 611 -1.95 44.01 -46.40
N MET A 612 -1.66 45.15 -47.03
CA MET A 612 -2.50 45.89 -48.00
C MET A 612 -3.50 46.95 -47.54
N GLN A 613 -3.15 48.18 -47.94
CA GLN A 613 -4.01 49.27 -48.42
C GLN A 613 -5.39 48.83 -48.92
N TYR A 614 -6.47 49.40 -48.36
CA TYR A 614 -7.45 50.24 -49.07
C TYR A 614 -8.47 50.86 -48.08
N ASP A 615 -9.06 51.96 -48.55
CA ASP A 615 -9.83 53.03 -47.90
C ASP A 615 -11.00 52.74 -46.94
N ASN A 616 -11.15 53.72 -46.03
CA ASN A 616 -12.36 54.34 -45.46
C ASN A 616 -13.40 53.53 -44.64
N GLY A 617 -13.59 53.96 -43.38
CA GLY A 617 -14.88 53.84 -42.68
C GLY A 617 -14.78 53.56 -41.17
N MET A 618 -14.43 54.58 -40.37
CA MET A 618 -14.46 54.51 -38.90
C MET A 618 -15.85 54.87 -38.37
N SER A 619 -16.49 54.01 -37.57
CA SER A 619 -17.51 54.26 -36.50
C SER A 619 -18.27 52.94 -36.23
N GLN A 620 -18.57 52.42 -35.03
CA GLN A 620 -18.78 53.03 -33.72
C GLN A 620 -19.21 51.95 -32.67
N TRP A 621 -18.82 52.12 -31.39
CA TRP A 621 -19.45 51.70 -30.10
C TRP A 621 -19.50 50.22 -29.60
N PHE A 622 -18.80 49.99 -28.47
CA PHE A 622 -19.17 49.15 -27.29
C PHE A 622 -19.88 50.07 -26.24
N PRO A 623 -20.35 49.65 -25.01
CA PRO A 623 -20.51 48.33 -24.34
C PRO A 623 -21.83 48.17 -23.50
N ILE A 624 -22.02 47.04 -22.76
CA ILE A 624 -22.29 46.94 -21.27
C ILE A 624 -22.95 45.59 -20.84
N LEU A 625 -22.47 45.06 -19.70
CA LEU A 625 -22.85 43.88 -18.89
C LEU A 625 -24.35 43.78 -18.50
N VAL A 626 -24.80 42.58 -18.06
CA VAL A 626 -25.33 42.31 -16.68
C VAL A 626 -25.64 40.82 -16.46
N LEU A 627 -25.43 40.39 -15.22
CA LEU A 627 -25.70 39.12 -14.54
C LEU A 627 -27.14 38.61 -14.69
N GLU A 628 -27.35 37.29 -14.71
CA GLU A 628 -28.31 36.57 -13.83
C GLU A 628 -28.28 35.05 -14.01
N ASN A 629 -28.45 34.34 -12.90
CA ASN A 629 -28.86 32.94 -12.73
C ASN A 629 -29.98 33.05 -11.65
N PRO A 630 -31.06 32.23 -11.55
CA PRO A 630 -31.12 30.81 -11.91
C PRO A 630 -32.52 30.25 -12.36
N GLN A 631 -32.54 28.92 -12.58
CA GLN A 631 -33.64 27.95 -12.39
C GLN A 631 -34.48 27.43 -13.59
N HIS A 632 -34.63 26.09 -13.53
CA HIS A 632 -35.65 25.20 -14.09
C HIS A 632 -35.77 25.04 -15.61
N CYS A 633 -35.37 23.87 -16.12
CA CYS A 633 -36.31 22.82 -16.53
C CYS A 633 -35.58 21.54 -16.95
N THR A 634 -35.98 20.45 -16.30
CA THR A 634 -35.76 19.04 -16.68
C THR A 634 -36.49 18.69 -17.97
N PHE A 635 -35.85 17.89 -18.83
CA PHE A 635 -36.35 16.59 -19.29
C PHE A 635 -35.19 15.66 -19.59
#